data_AF-A0A959GZV4-F1
#
_entry.id   AF-A0A959GZV4-F1
#
_cell.length_a   1.000
_cell.length_b   1.000
_cell.length_c   1.000
_cell.angle_alpha   90.00
_cell.angle_beta   90.00
_cell.angle_gamma   90.00
#
_symmetry.space_group_name_H-M   'P 1'
#
loop_
_entity.id
_entity.type
_entity.pdbx_description
1 polymer ?
#
loop_
_entity_poly.entity_id
_entity_poly.type
_entity_poly.pdbx_seq_one_letter_code
_entity_poly.pdbx_strand_id
1 'polypeptide(L)'
;AIPTGQGTGTTAVTPWGRVPVLPPVVNAFDNDPAKRVLQDLGLDGLDDQGELQFFNDWVNSINNSTLSNNAKQAILADPSNDNFVYFRDPVFDNTSPGLLQRYRKFNNQQGNSPVNNTQNLNPS
;
A
#
# COMPACT_ATOMS: atom_id res chain seq x y z
N ALA A 1 -6.57 5.04 -8.86
CA ALA A 1 -5.17 5.40 -9.20
C ALA A 1 -4.95 6.89 -8.97
N ILE A 2 -3.85 7.24 -8.31
CA ILE A 2 -3.45 8.65 -8.11
C ILE A 2 -2.88 9.22 -9.43
N PRO A 3 -3.20 10.47 -9.83
CA PRO A 3 -2.65 11.05 -11.06
C PRO A 3 -1.14 11.31 -10.97
N THR A 4 -0.37 10.99 -12.02
CA THR A 4 1.11 11.09 -12.05
C THR A 4 1.67 11.84 -13.28
N GLY A 5 0.84 12.52 -14.08
CA GLY A 5 1.23 13.21 -15.32
C GLY A 5 1.51 14.72 -15.18
N GLN A 6 2.28 15.28 -16.14
CA GLN A 6 2.47 16.73 -16.28
C GLN A 6 1.19 17.37 -16.84
N GLY A 7 0.47 18.06 -15.96
CA GLY A 7 -0.84 18.65 -16.25
C GLY A 7 -2.00 17.75 -15.83
N THR A 8 -2.86 18.28 -14.96
CA THR A 8 -4.20 17.77 -14.58
C THR A 8 -4.27 16.49 -13.74
N GLY A 9 -4.34 16.71 -12.43
CA GLY A 9 -4.75 15.73 -11.45
C GLY A 9 -4.58 16.27 -10.05
N THR A 10 -5.32 17.32 -9.70
CA THR A 10 -5.36 17.79 -8.31
C THR A 10 -5.88 16.66 -7.44
N THR A 11 -5.21 16.45 -6.31
CA THR A 11 -5.70 15.56 -5.26
C THR A 11 -6.29 16.39 -4.13
N ALA A 12 -7.37 15.90 -3.52
CA ALA A 12 -7.92 16.47 -2.30
C ALA A 12 -7.56 15.57 -1.11
N VAL A 13 -7.34 16.20 0.03
CA VAL A 13 -7.18 15.50 1.31
C VAL A 13 -8.56 15.27 1.93
N THR A 14 -8.79 14.07 2.41
CA THR A 14 -9.96 13.63 3.18
C THR A 14 -9.49 13.01 4.48
N PRO A 15 -10.34 12.78 5.49
CA PRO A 15 -9.93 12.07 6.71
C PRO A 15 -9.31 10.69 6.49
N TRP A 16 -9.54 10.09 5.31
CA TRP A 16 -9.08 8.74 4.94
C TRP A 16 -7.85 8.74 4.02
N GLY A 17 -7.26 9.90 3.73
CA GLY A 17 -6.12 10.01 2.84
C GLY A 17 -6.36 10.96 1.67
N ARG A 18 -5.76 10.67 0.52
CA ARG A 18 -5.66 11.53 -0.65
C ARG A 18 -6.42 10.94 -1.84
N VAL A 19 -7.40 11.67 -2.35
CA VAL A 19 -8.27 11.24 -3.45
C VAL A 19 -8.08 12.09 -4.70
N PRO A 20 -8.19 11.52 -5.92
CA PRO A 20 -8.24 12.32 -7.15
C PRO A 20 -9.49 13.22 -7.18
N VAL A 21 -9.33 14.49 -7.52
CA VAL A 21 -10.46 15.43 -7.66
C VAL A 21 -11.19 15.23 -9.00
N LEU A 22 -10.46 14.80 -10.02
CA LEU A 22 -11.00 14.58 -11.36
C LEU A 22 -11.20 13.08 -11.61
N PRO A 23 -12.31 12.69 -12.27
CA PRO A 23 -12.51 11.31 -12.66
C PRO A 23 -11.45 10.89 -13.68
N PRO A 24 -10.94 9.64 -13.61
CA PRO A 24 -10.02 9.14 -14.61
C PRO A 24 -10.73 8.93 -15.95
N VAL A 25 -10.03 9.21 -17.05
CA VAL A 25 -10.56 8.96 -18.42
C VAL A 25 -10.71 7.47 -18.68
N VAL A 26 -9.79 6.66 -18.14
CA VAL A 26 -9.80 5.19 -18.23
C VAL A 26 -9.53 4.59 -16.86
N ASN A 27 -10.18 3.46 -16.56
CA ASN A 27 -9.94 2.72 -15.32
C ASN A 27 -8.77 1.74 -15.49
N ALA A 28 -7.57 2.29 -15.70
CA ALA A 28 -6.35 1.52 -15.88
C ALA A 28 -5.13 2.27 -15.32
N PHE A 29 -4.12 1.52 -14.90
CA PHE A 29 -2.83 2.08 -14.51
C PHE A 29 -1.96 2.38 -15.73
N ASP A 30 -0.97 3.25 -15.54
CA ASP A 30 0.10 3.45 -16.51
C ASP A 30 1.02 2.21 -16.53
N ASN A 31 1.61 1.89 -17.69
CA ASN A 31 2.56 0.79 -17.85
C ASN A 31 3.99 1.17 -17.45
N ASP A 32 4.27 2.45 -17.20
CA ASP A 32 5.54 2.91 -16.66
C ASP A 32 5.73 2.43 -15.20
N PRO A 33 6.75 1.61 -14.90
CA PRO A 33 7.03 1.14 -13.54
C PRO A 33 7.22 2.27 -12.54
N ALA A 34 7.81 3.41 -12.93
CA ALA A 34 8.02 4.55 -12.04
C ALA A 34 6.70 5.20 -11.63
N LYS A 35 5.69 5.18 -12.51
CA LYS A 35 4.36 5.70 -12.20
C LYS A 35 3.49 4.68 -11.50
N ARG A 36 3.68 3.38 -11.75
CA ARG A 36 2.86 2.33 -11.13
C ARG A 36 2.97 2.36 -9.61
N VAL A 37 4.19 2.49 -9.10
CA VAL A 37 4.45 2.59 -7.64
C VAL A 37 3.72 3.79 -7.02
N LEU A 38 3.52 4.87 -7.77
CA LEU A 38 2.79 6.06 -7.31
C LEU A 38 1.27 5.96 -7.49
N GLN A 39 0.78 4.93 -8.17
CA GLN A 39 -0.63 4.75 -8.50
C GLN A 39 -1.30 3.64 -7.71
N ASP A 40 -0.55 2.59 -7.41
CA ASP A 40 -0.96 1.37 -6.71
C ASP A 40 -0.72 1.49 -5.19
N LEU A 41 -1.27 2.57 -4.63
CA LEU A 41 -1.12 3.06 -3.26
C LEU A 41 -2.38 2.78 -2.41
N GLY A 42 -3.06 1.67 -2.66
CA GLY A 42 -4.29 1.34 -1.94
C GLY A 42 -5.46 2.33 -2.14
N LEU A 43 -6.41 2.32 -1.20
CA LEU A 43 -7.61 3.20 -1.25
C LEU A 43 -7.36 4.58 -0.68
N ASP A 44 -6.42 4.71 0.25
CA ASP A 44 -6.09 5.99 0.86
C ASP A 44 -5.21 6.84 -0.07
N GLY A 45 -4.56 6.24 -1.07
CA GLY A 45 -3.73 6.97 -2.03
C GLY A 45 -2.44 7.51 -1.45
N LEU A 46 -1.95 6.89 -0.37
CA LEU A 46 -0.70 7.18 0.33
C LEU A 46 0.19 5.93 0.30
N ASP A 47 1.51 6.11 0.39
CA ASP A 47 2.42 5.01 0.69
C ASP A 47 2.64 4.94 2.22
N ASP A 48 3.27 3.86 2.73
CA ASP A 48 3.51 3.68 4.17
C ASP A 48 4.15 4.92 4.83
N GLN A 49 5.06 5.60 4.12
CA GLN A 49 5.70 6.82 4.60
C GLN A 49 4.71 8.00 4.64
N GLY A 50 3.90 8.18 3.60
CA GLY A 50 2.82 9.15 3.55
C GLY A 50 1.78 8.91 4.64
N GLU A 51 1.42 7.66 4.91
CA GLU A 51 0.50 7.27 5.97
C GLU A 51 1.04 7.64 7.36
N LEU A 52 2.33 7.38 7.63
CA LEU A 52 2.97 7.78 8.89
C LEU A 52 2.85 9.28 9.15
N GLN A 53 2.99 10.09 8.09
CA GLN A 53 2.83 11.54 8.18
C GLN A 53 1.37 11.95 8.30
N PHE A 54 0.49 11.30 7.55
CA PHE A 54 -0.93 11.62 7.45
C PHE A 54 -1.68 11.29 8.76
N PHE A 55 -1.40 10.12 9.33
CA PHE A 55 -2.00 9.63 10.57
C PHE A 55 -1.09 9.90 11.79
N ASN A 56 -0.31 10.98 11.78
CA ASN A 56 0.66 11.31 12.83
C ASN A 56 0.07 11.28 14.24
N ASP A 57 -1.16 11.79 14.44
CA ASP A 57 -1.81 11.77 15.75
C ASP A 57 -2.06 10.34 16.25
N TRP A 58 -2.48 9.45 15.35
CA TRP A 58 -2.65 8.02 15.66
C TRP A 58 -1.30 7.32 15.87
N VAL A 59 -0.30 7.60 15.03
CA VAL A 59 1.08 7.11 15.19
C VAL A 59 1.64 7.48 16.57
N ASN A 60 1.41 8.72 17.01
CA ASN A 60 1.81 9.18 18.34
C ASN A 60 1.08 8.40 19.45
N SER A 61 -0.21 8.07 19.26
CA SER A 61 -0.93 7.21 20.20
C SER A 61 -0.35 5.79 20.29
N ILE A 62 0.10 5.21 19.17
CA ILE A 62 0.76 3.90 19.13
C ILE A 62 2.11 3.97 19.84
N ASN A 63 2.90 5.01 19.58
CA ASN A 63 4.19 5.22 20.24
C ASN A 63 4.05 5.34 21.76
N ASN A 64 3.01 6.04 22.23
CA ASN A 64 2.72 6.24 23.65
C ASN A 64 1.96 5.06 24.31
N SER A 65 1.57 4.04 23.53
CA SER A 65 0.84 2.88 24.05
C SER A 65 1.73 1.95 24.90
N THR A 66 1.08 1.03 25.64
CA THR A 66 1.73 -0.03 26.43
C THR A 66 2.12 -1.27 25.60
N LEU A 67 1.96 -1.22 24.28
CA LEU A 67 2.32 -2.33 23.39
C LEU A 67 3.82 -2.64 23.45
N SER A 68 4.16 -3.89 23.15
CA SER A 68 5.57 -4.29 22.99
C SER A 68 6.21 -3.58 21.80
N ASN A 69 7.53 -3.38 21.84
CA ASN A 69 8.26 -2.74 20.75
C ASN A 69 8.05 -3.44 19.40
N ASN A 70 8.02 -4.77 19.40
CA ASN A 70 7.77 -5.57 18.19
C ASN A 70 6.36 -5.30 17.62
N ALA A 71 5.34 -5.17 18.47
CA ALA A 71 3.99 -4.87 18.02
C ALA A 71 3.91 -3.44 17.46
N LYS A 72 4.54 -2.46 18.13
CA LYS A 72 4.61 -1.08 17.62
C LYS A 72 5.28 -1.03 16.25
N GLN A 73 6.43 -1.69 16.09
CA GLN A 73 7.15 -1.75 14.81
C GLN A 73 6.31 -2.37 13.71
N ALA A 74 5.58 -3.47 14.00
CA ALA A 74 4.72 -4.10 13.01
C ALA A 74 3.56 -3.21 12.56
N ILE A 75 2.97 -2.43 13.49
CA ILE A 75 1.88 -1.49 13.19
C ILE A 75 2.41 -0.28 12.41
N LEU A 76 3.57 0.27 12.80
CA LEU A 76 4.16 1.44 12.16
C LEU A 76 4.83 1.14 10.81
N ALA A 77 5.07 -0.14 10.50
CA ALA A 77 5.58 -0.55 9.20
C ALA A 77 4.50 -0.56 8.10
N ASP A 78 3.22 -0.54 8.47
CA ASP A 78 2.06 -0.64 7.56
C ASP A 78 0.83 0.01 8.24
N PRO A 79 0.83 1.35 8.46
CA PRO A 79 -0.21 2.04 9.23
C PRO A 79 -1.66 1.75 8.78
N SER A 80 -1.94 1.72 7.48
CA SER A 80 -3.25 1.38 6.91
C SER A 80 -3.49 -0.14 6.80
N ASN A 81 -2.45 -0.96 7.03
CA ASN A 81 -2.49 -2.42 6.99
C ASN A 81 -3.04 -2.97 5.65
N ASP A 82 -2.72 -2.31 4.55
CA ASP A 82 -3.25 -2.62 3.23
C ASP A 82 -2.16 -2.99 2.21
N ASN A 83 -0.92 -3.21 2.69
CA ASN A 83 0.16 -3.79 1.89
C ASN A 83 -0.16 -5.22 1.44
N PHE A 84 -0.07 -5.46 0.15
CA PHE A 84 -0.26 -6.77 -0.47
C PHE A 84 0.96 -7.67 -0.28
N VAL A 85 0.70 -8.98 -0.10
CA VAL A 85 1.73 -10.01 -0.17
C VAL A 85 1.22 -11.19 -0.98
N TYR A 86 1.97 -11.58 -2.02
CA TYR A 86 1.63 -12.73 -2.84
C TYR A 86 1.73 -14.03 -2.02
N PHE A 87 0.79 -14.96 -2.16
CA PHE A 87 0.74 -16.17 -1.30
C PHE A 87 1.97 -17.10 -1.45
N ARG A 88 2.75 -16.95 -2.53
CA ARG A 88 4.03 -17.66 -2.76
C ARG A 88 5.26 -16.74 -2.62
N ASP A 89 5.10 -15.59 -2.00
CA ASP A 89 6.20 -14.65 -1.78
C ASP A 89 7.31 -15.31 -0.92
N PRO A 90 8.60 -15.09 -1.26
CA PRO A 90 9.73 -15.63 -0.50
C PRO A 90 9.77 -15.24 0.98
N VAL A 91 9.05 -14.19 1.40
CA VAL A 91 8.89 -13.82 2.81
C VAL A 91 8.36 -14.98 3.68
N PHE A 92 7.65 -15.92 3.06
CA PHE A 92 7.09 -17.10 3.73
C PHE A 92 8.04 -18.31 3.77
N ASP A 93 9.17 -18.29 3.07
CA ASP A 93 10.06 -19.46 2.96
C ASP A 93 10.70 -19.82 4.30
N ASN A 94 11.09 -18.80 5.08
CA ASN A 94 11.74 -18.99 6.38
C ASN A 94 10.77 -19.37 7.52
N THR A 95 9.47 -19.15 7.33
CA THR A 95 8.46 -19.37 8.38
C THR A 95 7.52 -20.53 8.08
N SER A 96 7.54 -21.07 6.86
CA SER A 96 6.68 -22.17 6.39
C SER A 96 5.23 -22.11 6.92
N PRO A 97 4.54 -20.95 6.77
CA PRO A 97 3.24 -20.76 7.36
C PRO A 97 2.16 -21.58 6.64
N GLY A 98 1.10 -21.92 7.38
CA GLY A 98 -0.06 -22.62 6.83
C GLY A 98 -0.82 -21.79 5.79
N LEU A 99 -1.72 -22.45 5.06
CA LEU A 99 -2.47 -21.86 3.94
C LEU A 99 -3.16 -20.53 4.34
N LEU A 100 -3.88 -20.51 5.45
CA LEU A 100 -4.60 -19.31 5.90
C LEU A 100 -3.68 -18.10 6.09
N GLN A 101 -2.47 -18.32 6.60
CA GLN A 101 -1.52 -17.23 6.84
C GLN A 101 -0.91 -16.71 5.54
N ARG A 102 -0.70 -17.56 4.54
CA ARG A 102 -0.24 -17.14 3.20
C ARG A 102 -1.24 -16.24 2.48
N TYR A 103 -2.54 -16.44 2.71
CA TYR A 103 -3.61 -15.64 2.10
C TYR A 103 -4.01 -14.42 2.92
N ARG A 104 -3.46 -14.23 4.11
CA ARG A 104 -3.87 -13.15 5.03
C ARG A 104 -3.77 -11.75 4.43
N LYS A 105 -2.74 -11.49 3.61
CA LYS A 105 -2.48 -10.20 2.94
C LYS A 105 -2.69 -10.26 1.42
N PHE A 106 -3.34 -11.30 0.90
CA PHE A 106 -3.50 -11.46 -0.55
C PHE A 106 -4.60 -10.57 -1.15
N ASN A 107 -5.58 -10.14 -0.36
CA ASN A 107 -6.66 -9.25 -0.82
C ASN A 107 -6.39 -7.77 -0.52
N ASN A 108 -5.19 -7.47 -0.05
CA ASN A 108 -4.75 -6.12 0.27
C ASN A 108 -4.48 -5.33 -1.02
N GLN A 109 -4.50 -4.00 -0.93
CA GLN A 109 -4.68 -3.14 -2.11
C GLN A 109 -3.38 -2.47 -2.56
N GLN A 110 -2.51 -2.05 -1.65
CA GLN A 110 -1.25 -1.42 -2.00
C GLN A 110 -0.27 -2.46 -2.56
N GLY A 111 0.25 -2.22 -3.77
CA GLY A 111 1.23 -3.07 -4.43
C GLY A 111 0.66 -4.38 -5.02
N ASN A 112 -0.66 -4.48 -5.18
CA ASN A 112 -1.30 -5.69 -5.71
C ASN A 112 -1.30 -5.78 -7.24
N SER A 113 -0.93 -4.70 -7.93
CA SER A 113 -1.00 -4.55 -9.39
C SER A 113 0.35 -4.09 -9.99
N PRO A 114 1.42 -4.88 -9.85
CA PRO A 114 2.74 -4.53 -10.38
C PRO A 114 2.77 -4.51 -11.91
N VAL A 115 3.77 -3.85 -12.49
CA VAL A 115 4.02 -3.96 -13.93
C VAL A 115 4.54 -5.36 -14.26
N ASN A 116 4.04 -5.97 -15.33
CA ASN A 116 4.53 -7.25 -15.82
C ASN A 116 6.04 -7.22 -16.01
N ASN A 117 6.73 -8.07 -15.26
CA ASN A 117 8.13 -8.38 -15.48
C ASN A 117 8.39 -9.85 -15.13
N THR A 118 9.46 -10.43 -15.65
CA THR A 118 9.77 -11.85 -15.48
C THR A 118 10.24 -12.24 -14.07
N GLN A 119 10.38 -11.27 -13.16
CA GLN A 119 10.89 -11.47 -11.80
C GLN A 119 9.77 -11.41 -10.75
N ASN A 120 8.61 -10.85 -11.10
CA ASN A 120 7.49 -10.72 -10.19
C ASN A 120 6.59 -11.96 -10.26
N LEU A 121 6.43 -12.62 -9.10
CA LEU A 121 5.51 -13.75 -8.95
C LEU A 121 4.04 -13.30 -8.91
N ASN A 122 3.79 -12.03 -8.63
CA ASN A 122 2.47 -11.42 -8.73
C ASN A 122 2.21 -10.99 -10.19
N PRO A 123 1.24 -11.61 -10.89
CA PRO A 123 0.86 -11.20 -12.23
C PRO A 123 0.19 -9.81 -12.21
N SER A 124 0.37 -9.03 -13.28
CA SER A 124 -0.29 -7.72 -13.43
C SER A 124 -1.80 -7.81 -13.63
#